data_AF-A0AA88ZQZ9-F1
#
_entry.id   AF-A0AA88ZQZ9-F1
#
_cell.length_a   1.000
_cell.length_b   1.000
_cell.length_c   1.000
_cell.angle_alpha   90.00
_cell.angle_beta   90.00
_cell.angle_gamma   90.00
#
_symmetry.space_group_name_H-M   'P 1'
#
loop_
_entity.id
_entity.type
_entity.pdbx_description
1 polymer ?
#
loop_
_entity_poly.entity_id
_entity_poly.type
_entity_poly.pdbx_seq_one_letter_code
_entity_poly.pdbx_strand_id
1 'polypeptide(L)'
;MKPLPVYTFETNKNTLQWSVIDDAVMGGKSSGSFFTNENGKGVFEGTVSLENKGGFSSLRYQFATIETTSYTKLKIVLKGDGKRYKFRVKAKQTDRHSYTTYFNTSGAWETIEIALEKLTPAFRGTSLTLPNYDQRSIEELAFVIGNKKEEHFTLEIDRIELI
;
A
#
# COMPACT_ATOMS: atom_id res chain seq x y z
N MET A 1 -17.33 17.38 -1.55
CA MET A 1 -17.15 16.70 -2.85
C MET A 1 -17.52 15.23 -2.68
N LYS A 2 -17.95 14.52 -3.73
CA LYS A 2 -18.22 13.08 -3.62
C LYS A 2 -16.87 12.32 -3.58
N PRO A 3 -16.72 11.29 -2.73
CA PRO A 3 -15.54 10.43 -2.77
C PRO A 3 -15.30 9.87 -4.17
N LEU A 4 -14.04 9.84 -4.59
CA LEU A 4 -13.63 9.25 -5.87
C LEU A 4 -13.04 7.86 -5.60
N PRO A 5 -13.71 6.78 -6.05
CA PRO A 5 -13.18 5.43 -5.89
C PRO A 5 -11.87 5.28 -6.66
N VAL A 6 -10.83 4.83 -5.97
CA VAL A 6 -9.56 4.40 -6.58
C VAL A 6 -9.64 2.90 -6.90
N TYR A 7 -10.06 2.11 -5.92
CA TYR A 7 -10.35 0.69 -6.12
C TYR A 7 -11.34 0.19 -5.07
N THR A 8 -12.29 -0.64 -5.46
CA THR A 8 -13.23 -1.33 -4.57
C THR A 8 -13.14 -2.81 -4.89
N PHE A 9 -12.80 -3.67 -3.94
CA PHE A 9 -12.78 -5.11 -4.12
C PHE A 9 -14.20 -5.66 -4.13
N GLU A 10 -14.47 -6.57 -5.06
CA GLU A 10 -15.74 -7.25 -5.26
C GLU A 10 -15.46 -8.63 -5.86
N THR A 11 -16.37 -9.58 -5.68
CA THR A 11 -16.24 -10.92 -6.27
C THR A 11 -16.13 -10.82 -7.79
N ASN A 12 -15.16 -11.52 -8.39
CA ASN A 12 -14.84 -11.53 -9.83
C ASN A 12 -14.31 -10.21 -10.42
N LYS A 13 -13.96 -9.22 -9.59
CA LYS A 13 -13.31 -8.02 -10.10
C LYS A 13 -11.86 -8.31 -10.50
N ASN A 14 -11.43 -7.69 -11.61
CA ASN A 14 -10.08 -7.86 -12.13
C ASN A 14 -9.02 -7.25 -11.18
N THR A 15 -8.07 -8.07 -10.73
CA THR A 15 -6.94 -7.69 -9.88
C THR A 15 -5.57 -7.76 -10.57
N LEU A 16 -5.51 -7.90 -11.91
CA LEU A 16 -4.25 -8.02 -12.68
C LEU A 16 -3.29 -6.83 -12.55
N GLN A 17 -3.81 -5.68 -12.13
CA GLN A 17 -3.04 -4.46 -11.85
C GLN A 17 -2.34 -4.49 -10.48
N TRP A 18 -2.63 -5.51 -9.66
CA TRP A 18 -2.00 -5.73 -8.36
C TRP A 18 -0.86 -6.72 -8.49
N SER A 19 0.27 -6.42 -7.85
CA SER A 19 1.46 -7.27 -7.87
C SER A 19 2.12 -7.31 -6.50
N VAL A 20 2.53 -8.50 -6.07
CA VAL A 20 3.39 -8.68 -4.88
C VAL A 20 4.85 -8.49 -5.29
N ILE A 21 5.61 -7.78 -4.46
CA ILE A 21 7.05 -7.55 -4.60
C ILE A 21 7.71 -7.89 -3.27
N ASP A 22 8.53 -8.93 -3.28
CA ASP A 22 9.28 -9.41 -2.11
C ASP A 22 10.77 -9.08 -2.23
N ASP A 23 11.53 -9.40 -1.19
CA ASP A 23 12.96 -9.12 -1.04
C ASP A 23 13.91 -10.10 -1.76
N ALA A 24 13.40 -10.83 -2.75
CA ALA A 24 14.11 -11.91 -3.43
C ALA A 24 15.37 -11.49 -4.22
N VAL A 25 15.54 -10.19 -4.55
CA VAL A 25 16.67 -9.71 -5.38
C VAL A 25 18.04 -10.05 -4.78
N MET A 26 18.16 -10.06 -3.45
CA MET A 26 19.39 -10.44 -2.74
C MET A 26 19.31 -11.84 -2.11
N GLY A 27 18.34 -12.66 -2.52
CA GLY A 27 18.07 -13.98 -1.95
C GLY A 27 17.21 -13.96 -0.69
N GLY A 28 16.58 -12.82 -0.36
CA GLY A 28 15.60 -12.71 0.73
C GLY A 28 14.49 -13.75 0.60
N LYS A 29 13.95 -14.17 1.75
CA LYS A 29 12.98 -15.27 1.85
C LYS A 29 11.60 -14.82 2.32
N SER A 30 11.31 -13.52 2.28
CA SER A 30 9.93 -13.08 2.49
C SER A 30 9.08 -13.57 1.32
N SER A 31 7.84 -13.94 1.61
CA SER A 31 6.91 -14.42 0.59
C SER A 31 5.52 -13.89 0.89
N GLY A 32 5.00 -13.09 -0.03
CA GLY A 32 3.63 -12.61 -0.02
C GLY A 32 2.78 -13.25 -1.12
N SER A 33 1.48 -13.34 -0.87
CA SER A 33 0.46 -13.73 -1.84
C SER A 33 -0.65 -12.68 -1.87
N PHE A 34 -1.34 -12.60 -3.01
CA PHE A 34 -2.47 -11.70 -3.17
C PHE A 34 -3.59 -12.35 -3.97
N PHE A 35 -4.80 -12.30 -3.43
CA PHE A 35 -6.01 -12.85 -4.07
C PHE A 35 -7.26 -12.11 -3.60
N THR A 36 -8.40 -12.38 -4.24
CA THR A 36 -9.71 -11.92 -3.76
C THR A 36 -10.43 -13.08 -3.10
N ASN A 37 -10.89 -12.91 -1.86
CA ASN A 37 -11.62 -13.95 -1.12
C ASN A 37 -13.10 -14.04 -1.54
N GLU A 38 -13.81 -15.02 -1.00
CA GLU A 38 -15.23 -15.28 -1.31
C GLU A 38 -16.16 -14.10 -0.95
N ASN A 39 -15.77 -13.30 0.05
CA ASN A 39 -16.48 -12.10 0.48
C ASN A 39 -16.15 -10.87 -0.40
N GLY A 40 -15.41 -11.05 -1.48
CA GLY A 40 -15.01 -10.00 -2.40
C GLY A 40 -14.02 -9.02 -1.79
N LYS A 41 -13.13 -9.44 -0.89
CA LYS A 41 -12.07 -8.60 -0.31
C LYS A 41 -10.71 -8.96 -0.89
N GLY A 42 -9.86 -7.96 -1.11
CA GLY A 42 -8.48 -8.18 -1.50
C GLY A 42 -7.67 -8.62 -0.29
N VAL A 43 -7.07 -9.80 -0.32
CA VAL A 43 -6.29 -10.38 0.77
C VAL A 43 -4.82 -10.36 0.40
N PHE A 44 -4.03 -9.60 1.15
CA PHE A 44 -2.57 -9.61 1.11
C PHE A 44 -2.03 -10.33 2.34
N GLU A 45 -1.42 -11.49 2.15
CA GLU A 45 -0.92 -12.28 3.27
C GLU A 45 0.41 -12.94 2.95
N GLY A 46 1.11 -13.42 3.99
CA GLY A 46 2.38 -14.10 3.79
C GLY A 46 3.26 -14.10 5.03
N THR A 47 4.56 -14.24 4.79
CA THR A 47 5.58 -14.28 5.83
C THR A 47 6.72 -13.32 5.49
N VAL A 48 7.13 -12.53 6.48
CA VAL A 48 8.38 -11.76 6.43
C VAL A 48 9.50 -12.58 7.05
N SER A 49 10.63 -12.70 6.35
CA SER A 49 11.84 -13.37 6.84
C SER A 49 13.02 -12.40 6.83
N LEU A 50 13.90 -12.49 7.83
CA LEU A 50 15.14 -11.70 7.88
C LEU A 50 16.34 -12.44 7.28
N GLU A 51 16.14 -13.68 6.84
CA GLU A 51 17.15 -14.45 6.15
C GLU A 51 17.66 -13.71 4.91
N ASN A 52 18.95 -13.87 4.62
CA ASN A 52 19.63 -13.26 3.46
C ASN A 52 19.47 -11.74 3.37
N LYS A 53 19.39 -11.05 4.52
CA LYS A 53 19.20 -9.60 4.61
C LYS A 53 17.87 -9.14 4.00
N GLY A 54 16.86 -10.02 4.00
CA GLY A 54 15.48 -9.68 3.69
C GLY A 54 14.82 -8.84 4.78
N GLY A 55 13.49 -8.88 4.78
CA GLY A 55 12.63 -8.28 5.78
C GLY A 55 11.51 -7.43 5.21
N PHE A 56 11.00 -7.69 3.99
CA PHE A 56 9.77 -7.03 3.53
C PHE A 56 8.96 -7.83 2.49
N SER A 57 7.65 -7.55 2.47
CA SER A 57 6.75 -7.86 1.37
C SER A 57 5.90 -6.62 1.03
N SER A 58 5.60 -6.42 -0.25
CA SER A 58 4.91 -5.23 -0.75
C SER A 58 3.82 -5.59 -1.74
N LEU A 59 2.58 -5.23 -1.45
CA LEU A 59 1.48 -5.26 -2.42
C LEU A 59 1.40 -3.91 -3.14
N ARG A 60 1.60 -3.90 -4.45
CA ARG A 60 1.57 -2.70 -5.31
C ARG A 60 0.37 -2.73 -6.26
N TYR A 61 -0.30 -1.60 -6.41
CA TYR A 61 -1.39 -1.36 -7.36
C TYR A 61 -0.99 -0.23 -8.32
N GLN A 62 -1.01 -0.49 -9.63
CA GLN A 62 -0.72 0.49 -10.67
C GLN A 62 -1.93 0.73 -11.56
N PHE A 63 -2.25 1.99 -11.82
CA PHE A 63 -3.45 2.39 -12.54
C PHE A 63 -3.21 3.66 -13.38
N ALA A 64 -4.18 3.99 -14.23
CA ALA A 64 -4.17 5.22 -15.02
C ALA A 64 -4.23 6.45 -14.10
N THR A 65 -3.66 7.56 -14.54
CA THR A 65 -3.56 8.80 -13.76
C THR A 65 -4.91 9.23 -13.17
N ILE A 66 -4.94 9.37 -11.85
CA ILE A 66 -6.07 9.99 -11.13
C ILE A 66 -5.64 11.37 -10.64
N GLU A 67 -6.40 12.40 -11.01
CA GLU A 67 -6.21 13.77 -10.52
C GLU A 67 -6.62 13.90 -9.04
N THR A 68 -5.74 14.49 -8.24
CA THR A 68 -5.93 14.67 -6.79
C THR A 68 -6.19 16.10 -6.37
N THR A 69 -6.17 17.06 -7.30
CA THR A 69 -6.28 18.52 -7.00
C THR A 69 -7.46 18.89 -6.11
N SER A 70 -8.56 18.13 -6.18
CA SER A 70 -9.79 18.40 -5.45
C SER A 70 -9.97 17.55 -4.16
N TYR A 71 -8.97 16.75 -3.81
CA TYR A 71 -9.00 15.79 -2.73
C TYR A 71 -7.83 16.02 -1.77
N THR A 72 -8.06 15.82 -0.47
CA THR A 72 -7.05 16.09 0.56
C THR A 72 -6.57 14.83 1.26
N LYS A 73 -7.34 13.75 1.17
CA LYS A 73 -7.02 12.49 1.85
C LYS A 73 -7.30 11.28 0.96
N LEU A 74 -6.57 10.21 1.25
CA LEU A 74 -6.97 8.84 0.91
C LEU A 74 -7.69 8.24 2.10
N LYS A 75 -8.77 7.53 1.83
CA LYS A 75 -9.53 6.76 2.80
C LYS A 75 -9.50 5.30 2.38
N ILE A 76 -9.10 4.43 3.32
CA ILE A 76 -8.91 3.00 3.08
C ILE A 76 -9.74 2.23 4.10
N VAL A 77 -10.66 1.39 3.63
CA VAL A 77 -11.42 0.48 4.48
C VAL A 77 -10.73 -0.87 4.43
N LEU A 78 -10.23 -1.32 5.57
CA LEU A 78 -9.41 -2.53 5.68
C LEU A 78 -9.60 -3.22 7.03
N LYS A 79 -9.14 -4.46 7.13
CA LYS A 79 -8.90 -5.19 8.37
C LYS A 79 -7.48 -5.72 8.34
N GLY A 80 -6.63 -5.17 9.20
CA GLY A 80 -5.27 -5.67 9.38
C GLY A 80 -5.17 -6.65 10.53
N ASP A 81 -3.93 -6.93 10.92
CA ASP A 81 -3.53 -7.99 11.84
C ASP A 81 -2.85 -7.46 13.11
N GLY A 82 -3.13 -6.20 13.47
CA GLY A 82 -2.53 -5.52 14.63
C GLY A 82 -1.16 -4.91 14.35
N LYS A 83 -0.63 -5.04 13.13
CA LYS A 83 0.71 -4.56 12.77
C LYS A 83 0.69 -3.16 12.16
N ARG A 84 1.89 -2.58 12.10
CA ARG A 84 2.16 -1.30 11.45
C ARG A 84 2.61 -1.53 10.01
N TYR A 85 1.91 -0.92 9.07
CA TYR A 85 2.22 -0.97 7.64
C TYR A 85 2.75 0.37 7.16
N LYS A 86 3.58 0.33 6.12
CA LYS A 86 3.96 1.52 5.35
C LYS A 86 3.08 1.61 4.12
N PHE A 87 2.43 2.75 3.95
CA PHE A 87 1.71 3.08 2.74
C PHE A 87 2.61 3.90 1.80
N ARG A 88 2.52 3.67 0.50
CA ARG A 88 3.27 4.40 -0.52
C ARG A 88 2.34 4.90 -1.63
N VAL A 89 2.69 6.06 -2.17
CA VAL A 89 2.04 6.72 -3.29
C VAL A 89 3.12 7.15 -4.29
N LYS A 90 2.89 6.97 -5.58
CA LYS A 90 3.64 7.70 -6.61
C LYS A 90 2.70 8.59 -7.42
N ALA A 91 3.21 9.78 -7.75
CA ALA A 91 2.49 10.67 -8.65
C ALA A 91 2.51 10.14 -10.08
N LYS A 92 3.65 9.58 -10.51
CA LYS A 92 3.80 8.85 -11.77
C LYS A 92 4.43 7.48 -11.56
N GLN A 93 4.03 6.47 -12.32
CA GLN A 93 4.60 5.11 -12.20
C GLN A 93 6.12 5.10 -12.45
N THR A 94 6.59 5.98 -13.33
CA THR A 94 7.99 6.16 -13.71
C THR A 94 8.84 6.90 -12.67
N ASP A 95 8.21 7.50 -11.65
CA ASP A 95 8.95 8.20 -10.60
C ASP A 95 9.86 7.24 -9.84
N ARG A 96 11.09 7.70 -9.60
CA ARG A 96 12.08 6.89 -8.86
C ARG A 96 11.71 6.77 -7.39
N HIS A 97 11.17 7.83 -6.80
CA HIS A 97 10.79 7.90 -5.38
C HIS A 97 9.29 7.71 -5.19
N SER A 98 8.88 7.47 -3.95
CA SER A 98 7.48 7.40 -3.53
C SER A 98 7.27 8.31 -2.35
N TYR A 99 6.06 8.83 -2.19
CA TYR A 99 5.62 9.49 -0.97
C TYR A 99 5.03 8.46 -0.03
N THR A 100 5.43 8.50 1.24
CA THR A 100 5.15 7.42 2.19
C THR A 100 4.68 7.95 3.52
N THR A 101 3.87 7.13 4.18
CA THR A 101 3.51 7.28 5.58
C THR A 101 3.36 5.91 6.22
N TYR A 102 3.18 5.87 7.52
CA TYR A 102 2.83 4.66 8.23
C TYR A 102 1.42 4.75 8.81
N PHE A 103 0.74 3.61 8.90
CA PHE A 103 -0.48 3.45 9.66
C PHE A 103 -0.41 2.18 10.51
N ASN A 104 -1.13 2.16 11.62
CA ASN A 104 -1.31 0.96 12.45
C ASN A 104 -2.67 0.33 12.12
N THR A 105 -2.78 -0.96 12.36
CA THR A 105 -4.03 -1.71 12.23
C THR A 105 -4.46 -2.23 13.60
N SER A 106 -5.76 -2.40 13.78
CA SER A 106 -6.42 -2.75 15.04
C SER A 106 -6.71 -4.25 15.19
N GLY A 107 -6.68 -5.01 14.10
CA GLY A 107 -7.19 -6.39 14.06
C GLY A 107 -8.68 -6.48 13.69
N ALA A 108 -9.40 -5.37 13.71
CA ALA A 108 -10.80 -5.26 13.30
C ALA A 108 -10.93 -4.51 11.97
N TRP A 109 -12.12 -4.57 11.38
CA TRP A 109 -12.47 -3.70 10.26
C TRP A 109 -12.47 -2.25 10.71
N GLU A 110 -11.71 -1.42 10.01
CA GLU A 110 -11.54 0.00 10.33
C GLU A 110 -11.36 0.84 9.07
N THR A 111 -11.36 2.15 9.26
CA THR A 111 -11.09 3.12 8.21
C THR A 111 -9.80 3.87 8.55
N ILE A 112 -8.82 3.78 7.65
CA ILE A 112 -7.58 4.54 7.72
C ILE A 112 -7.71 5.76 6.83
N GLU A 113 -7.55 6.96 7.40
CA GLU A 113 -7.45 8.21 6.65
C GLU A 113 -6.00 8.70 6.59
N ILE A 114 -5.52 8.96 5.38
CA ILE A 114 -4.17 9.44 5.11
C ILE A 114 -4.27 10.79 4.42
N ALA A 115 -3.86 11.85 5.12
CA ALA A 115 -3.72 13.17 4.52
C ALA A 115 -2.59 13.16 3.48
N LEU A 116 -2.90 13.57 2.25
CA LEU A 116 -1.95 13.58 1.15
C LEU A 116 -0.74 14.47 1.49
N GLU A 117 -0.98 15.67 2.01
CA GLU A 117 0.05 16.63 2.44
C GLU A 117 1.03 16.10 3.52
N LYS A 118 0.68 15.00 4.21
CA LYS A 118 1.53 14.38 5.24
C LYS A 118 2.41 13.27 4.69
N LEU A 119 2.26 12.90 3.41
CA LEU A 119 3.10 11.90 2.79
C LEU A 119 4.50 12.47 2.53
N THR A 120 5.52 11.79 3.05
CA THR A 120 6.92 12.23 2.98
C THR A 120 7.69 11.48 1.88
N PRO A 121 8.59 12.13 1.13
CA PRO A 121 9.29 11.50 0.02
C PRO A 121 10.38 10.53 0.51
N ALA A 122 10.41 9.34 -0.07
CA ALA A 122 11.41 8.33 0.22
C ALA A 122 11.81 7.52 -1.04
N PHE A 123 13.08 7.13 -1.11
CA PHE A 123 13.61 6.22 -2.12
C PHE A 123 14.29 5.03 -1.45
N ARG A 124 13.81 3.80 -1.75
CA ARG A 124 14.38 2.55 -1.22
C ARG A 124 14.59 2.57 0.31
N GLY A 125 13.60 3.10 1.03
CA GLY A 125 13.63 3.20 2.50
C GLY A 125 14.42 4.39 3.06
N THR A 126 15.09 5.19 2.21
CA THR A 126 15.81 6.40 2.60
C THR A 126 14.92 7.62 2.39
N SER A 127 14.76 8.46 3.42
CA SER A 127 14.06 9.74 3.31
C SER A 127 14.80 10.70 2.37
N LEU A 128 14.06 11.49 1.60
CA LEU A 128 14.64 12.48 0.70
C LEU A 128 14.44 13.90 1.24
N THR A 129 15.35 14.80 0.86
CA THR A 129 15.18 16.25 1.10
C THR A 129 14.38 16.85 -0.04
N LEU A 130 13.09 16.52 -0.09
CA LEU A 130 12.09 17.05 -1.03
C LEU A 130 10.86 17.48 -0.22
N PRO A 131 9.98 18.34 -0.77
CA PRO A 131 8.70 18.64 -0.14
C PRO A 131 7.87 17.38 0.12
N ASN A 132 6.92 17.46 1.04
CA ASN A 132 5.85 16.45 1.14
C ASN A 132 5.02 16.44 -0.15
N TYR A 133 4.14 15.45 -0.28
CA TYR A 133 3.30 15.31 -1.47
C TYR A 133 2.53 16.61 -1.76
N ASP A 134 2.95 17.27 -2.84
CA ASP A 134 2.42 18.51 -3.42
C ASP A 134 1.95 18.29 -4.86
N GLN A 135 1.84 17.03 -5.25
CA GLN A 135 1.54 16.59 -6.60
C GLN A 135 0.03 16.62 -6.86
N ARG A 136 -0.34 16.68 -8.15
CA ARG A 136 -1.74 16.75 -8.59
C ARG A 136 -2.30 15.44 -9.13
N SER A 137 -1.50 14.36 -9.08
CA SER A 137 -1.88 13.07 -9.61
C SER A 137 -1.38 11.90 -8.77
N ILE A 138 -2.03 10.75 -8.91
CA ILE A 138 -1.55 9.46 -8.41
C ILE A 138 -1.71 8.42 -9.52
N GLU A 139 -0.71 7.55 -9.67
CA GLU A 139 -0.75 6.41 -10.59
C GLU A 139 -0.34 5.07 -9.94
N GLU A 140 0.14 5.10 -8.69
CA GLU A 140 0.56 3.90 -7.96
C GLU A 140 0.29 4.05 -6.47
N LEU A 141 -0.25 2.99 -5.87
CA LEU A 141 -0.36 2.82 -4.42
C LEU A 141 0.36 1.53 -4.00
N ALA A 142 0.90 1.49 -2.78
CA ALA A 142 1.41 0.24 -2.23
C ALA A 142 1.24 0.11 -0.72
N PHE A 143 1.01 -1.12 -0.26
CA PHE A 143 1.03 -1.55 1.13
C PHE A 143 2.28 -2.37 1.39
N VAL A 144 3.08 -1.97 2.37
CA VAL A 144 4.36 -2.62 2.66
C VAL A 144 4.43 -3.02 4.12
N ILE A 145 4.68 -4.30 4.35
CA ILE A 145 5.12 -4.83 5.64
C ILE A 145 6.63 -5.02 5.57
N GLY A 146 7.35 -4.46 6.54
CA GLY A 146 8.80 -4.49 6.57
C GLY A 146 9.34 -3.75 7.79
N ASN A 147 9.20 -4.40 8.93
CA ASN A 147 9.43 -3.83 10.26
C ASN A 147 10.61 -4.48 11.00
N LYS A 148 11.48 -5.18 10.27
CA LYS A 148 12.67 -5.89 10.77
C LYS A 148 12.32 -6.98 11.79
N LYS A 149 11.18 -7.65 11.63
CA LYS A 149 10.76 -8.79 12.43
C LYS A 149 10.36 -9.94 11.51
N GLU A 150 10.60 -11.16 11.96
CA GLU A 150 10.09 -12.36 11.30
C GLU A 150 8.68 -12.65 11.81
N GLU A 151 7.70 -12.63 10.91
CA GLU A 151 6.31 -12.82 11.28
C GLU A 151 5.42 -13.13 10.07
N HIS A 152 4.28 -13.76 10.37
CA HIS A 152 3.16 -13.85 9.43
C HIS A 152 2.37 -12.55 9.43
N PHE A 153 1.84 -12.18 8.26
CA PHE A 153 0.99 -11.02 8.13
C PHE A 153 -0.24 -11.30 7.27
N THR A 154 -1.30 -10.55 7.54
CA THR A 154 -2.54 -10.56 6.73
C THR A 154 -3.17 -9.17 6.75
N LEU A 155 -3.53 -8.68 5.57
CA LEU A 155 -4.24 -7.42 5.37
C LEU A 155 -5.39 -7.65 4.38
N GLU A 156 -6.63 -7.57 4.88
CA GLU A 156 -7.84 -7.61 4.06
C GLU A 156 -8.26 -6.17 3.71
N ILE A 157 -8.49 -5.90 2.43
CA ILE A 157 -8.83 -4.57 1.92
C ILE A 157 -10.21 -4.62 1.25
N ASP A 158 -11.10 -3.72 1.63
CA ASP A 158 -12.41 -3.54 1.02
C ASP A 158 -12.36 -2.50 -0.10
N ARG A 159 -11.92 -1.28 0.21
CA ARG A 159 -11.88 -0.19 -0.76
C ARG A 159 -10.90 0.91 -0.42
N ILE A 160 -10.52 1.66 -1.45
CA ILE A 160 -9.66 2.83 -1.43
C ILE A 160 -10.37 3.94 -2.20
N GLU A 161 -10.52 5.10 -1.58
CA GLU A 161 -11.17 6.28 -2.17
C GLU A 161 -10.42 7.56 -1.82
N LEU A 162 -10.48 8.55 -2.71
CA LEU A 162 -10.02 9.92 -2.45
C LEU A 162 -11.18 10.75 -1.89
N ILE A 163 -10.92 11.55 -0.85
CA ILE A 163 -11.91 12.41 -0.17
C ILE A 163 -11.42 13.83 0.08
#